data_AF-A0A5J6MUA9-F1
#
_entry.id   AF-A0A5J6MUA9-F1
#
_cell.length_a   1.000
_cell.length_b   1.000
_cell.length_c   1.000
_cell.angle_alpha   90.00
_cell.angle_beta   90.00
_cell.angle_gamma   90.00
#
_symmetry.space_group_name_H-M   'P 1'
#
loop_
_entity.id
_entity.type
_entity.pdbx_description
1 polymer ?
#
loop_
_entity_poly.entity_id
_entity_poly.type
_entity_poly.pdbx_seq_one_letter_code
_entity_poly.pdbx_strand_id
1 'polypeptide(L)' 'METSLNWIIGGVIALLGILGLFLASGASDTGIYLFGLLLFLFAVLFAFGLIRRGIPNSH' A
#
# COMPACT_ATOMS: atom_id res chain seq x y z
N MET A 1 -14.03 12.54 13.07
CA MET A 1 -13.32 12.84 11.80
C MET A 1 -12.16 11.85 11.53
N GLU A 2 -11.78 11.00 12.49
CA GLU A 2 -10.63 10.08 12.38
C GLU A 2 -10.89 8.88 11.43
N THR A 3 -12.13 8.38 11.32
CA THR A 3 -12.48 7.26 10.43
C THR A 3 -12.34 7.63 8.94
N SER A 4 -12.76 8.84 8.57
CA SER A 4 -12.66 9.35 7.19
C SER A 4 -11.21 9.45 6.73
N LEU A 5 -10.32 9.92 7.62
CA LEU A 5 -8.88 10.03 7.34
C LEU A 5 -8.26 8.64 7.10
N ASN A 6 -8.64 7.63 7.91
CA ASN A 6 -8.14 6.27 7.75
C ASN A 6 -8.54 5.67 6.39
N TRP A 7 -9.78 5.89 5.94
CA TRP A 7 -10.23 5.46 4.61
C TRP A 7 -9.50 6.17 3.47
N ILE A 8 -9.26 7.47 3.60
CA ILE A 8 -8.50 8.25 2.62
C ILE A 8 -7.05 7.78 2.56
N ILE A 9 -6.39 7.62 3.71
CA ILE A 9 -5.00 7.16 3.79
C ILE A 9 -4.88 5.74 3.22
N GLY A 10 -5.80 4.83 3.57
CA GLY A 10 -5.83 3.48 3.00
C GLY A 10 -6.00 3.47 1.49
N GLY A 11 -6.91 4.31 0.97
CA GLY A 11 -7.14 4.47 -0.47
C GLY A 11 -5.92 5.03 -1.23
N VAL A 12 -5.28 6.07 -0.68
CA VAL A 12 -4.05 6.66 -1.26
C VAL A 12 -2.92 5.62 -1.30
N ILE A 13 -2.77 4.83 -0.25
CA ILE A 13 -1.69 3.83 -0.19
C ILE A 13 -1.96 2.66 -1.12
N ALA A 14 -3.21 2.24 -1.29
CA ALA A 14 -3.58 1.26 -2.30
C ALA A 14 -3.25 1.77 -3.73
N LEU A 15 -3.56 3.04 -4.02
CA LEU A 15 -3.20 3.70 -5.27
C LEU A 15 -1.68 3.74 -5.50
N LEU A 16 -0.91 4.13 -4.47
CA LEU A 16 0.56 4.12 -4.54
C LEU A 16 1.11 2.71 -4.78
N GLY A 17 0.53 1.68 -4.16
CA GLY A 17 0.91 0.28 -4.40
C GLY A 17 0.69 -0.14 -5.86
N ILE A 18 -0.48 0.20 -6.44
CA ILE A 18 -0.78 -0.10 -7.85
C ILE A 18 0.19 0.64 -8.79
N LEU A 19 0.51 1.91 -8.49
CA LEU A 19 1.49 2.67 -9.26
C LEU A 19 2.90 2.06 -9.17
N GLY A 20 3.31 1.57 -7.99
CA GLY A 20 4.57 0.83 -7.82
C GLY A 20 4.63 -0.45 -8.65
N LEU A 21 3.51 -1.18 -8.74
CA LEU A 21 3.42 -2.39 -9.56
C LEU A 21 3.45 -2.06 -11.06
N PHE A 22 2.83 -0.96 -11.47
CA PHE A 22 2.88 -0.46 -12.84
C PHE A 22 4.32 -0.06 -13.23
N LEU A 23 5.01 0.67 -12.36
CA LEU A 23 6.43 1.01 -12.51
C LEU A 23 7.32 -0.24 -12.60
N ALA A 24 7.08 -1.25 -11.76
CA ALA A 24 7.80 -2.52 -11.83
C ALA A 24 7.55 -3.25 -13.15
N SER A 25 6.31 -3.24 -13.66
CA SER A 25 5.96 -3.94 -14.90
C SER A 25 6.61 -3.34 -16.15
N GLY A 26 6.88 -2.03 -16.16
CA GLY A 26 7.55 -1.33 -17.25
C GLY A 26 9.06 -1.15 -17.06
N ALA A 27 9.62 -1.63 -15.95
CA ALA A 27 11.03 -1.43 -15.63
C ALA A 27 11.93 -2.34 -16.48
N SER A 28 12.71 -1.73 -17.37
CA SER A 28 13.80 -2.41 -18.07
C SER A 28 15.06 -2.55 -17.19
N ASP A 29 15.19 -1.66 -16.20
CA ASP A 29 16.33 -1.60 -15.28
C ASP A 29 16.01 -2.30 -13.95
N THR A 30 16.89 -3.19 -13.51
CA THR A 30 16.68 -4.03 -12.31
C THR A 30 16.44 -3.21 -11.05
N GLY A 31 17.02 -2.00 -10.95
CA GLY A 31 16.80 -1.11 -9.82
C GLY A 31 15.35 -0.63 -9.71
N ILE A 32 14.73 -0.23 -10.82
CA ILE A 32 13.35 0.26 -10.85
C ILE A 32 12.36 -0.89 -10.63
N TYR A 33 12.68 -2.08 -11.16
CA TYR A 33 11.89 -3.28 -10.91
C TYR A 33 11.82 -3.61 -9.42
N LEU A 34 12.97 -3.66 -8.75
CA LEU A 34 13.04 -3.98 -7.32
C LEU A 34 12.38 -2.88 -6.47
N PHE A 35 12.57 -1.61 -6.83
CA PHE A 35 11.91 -0.48 -6.16
C PHE A 35 10.38 -0.56 -6.26
N GLY A 36 9.84 -0.80 -7.44
CA GLY A 36 8.40 -0.93 -7.64
C GLY A 36 7.80 -2.12 -6.89
N LEU A 37 8.51 -3.24 -6.84
CA LEU A 37 8.10 -4.42 -6.08
C LEU A 37 8.09 -4.16 -4.56
N LEU A 38 9.13 -3.48 -4.04
CA LEU A 38 9.21 -3.10 -2.62
C LEU A 38 8.11 -2.11 -2.24
N LEU A 39 7.80 -1.15 -3.12
CA LEU A 39 6.75 -0.16 -2.90
C LEU A 39 5.36 -0.82 -2.88
N PHE A 40 5.11 -1.76 -3.79
CA PHE A 40 3.89 -2.58 -3.77
C PHE A 40 3.79 -3.42 -2.50
N LEU A 41 4.86 -4.12 -2.11
CA LEU A 41 4.88 -4.93 -0.89
C LEU A 41 4.62 -4.07 0.35
N PHE A 42 5.23 -2.89 0.44
CA PHE A 42 4.98 -1.94 1.52
C PHE A 42 3.52 -1.48 1.56
N ALA A 43 2.93 -1.15 0.41
CA ALA A 43 1.53 -0.76 0.33
C ALA A 43 0.58 -1.87 0.80
N VAL A 44 0.84 -3.14 0.43
CA VAL A 44 0.07 -4.29 0.90
C VAL A 44 0.20 -4.46 2.41
N LEU A 45 1.42 -4.43 2.95
CA LEU A 45 1.66 -4.56 4.39
C LEU A 45 1.00 -3.44 5.18
N PHE A 46 1.05 -2.21 4.67
CA PHE A 46 0.38 -1.07 5.28
C PHE A 46 -1.13 -1.22 5.27
N ALA A 47 -1.72 -1.66 4.16
CA ALA A 47 -3.16 -1.92 4.06
C ALA A 47 -3.60 -3.00 5.08
N PHE A 48 -2.84 -4.09 5.19
CA PHE A 48 -3.07 -5.12 6.22
C PHE A 48 -2.94 -4.57 7.64
N GLY A 49 -1.97 -3.69 7.91
CA GLY A 49 -1.81 -3.01 9.19
C GLY A 49 -2.99 -2.11 9.53
N LEU A 50 -3.53 -1.40 8.53
CA LEU A 50 -4.70 -0.54 8.68
C LEU A 50 -5.97 -1.37 8.98
N ILE A 51 -6.14 -2.50 8.29
CA ILE A 51 -7.22 -3.47 8.55
C ILE A 51 -7.09 -4.01 9.97
N ARG A 52 -5.90 -4.43 10.41
CA ARG A 52 -5.68 -4.96 11.76
C ARG A 52 -5.94 -3.95 12.87
N ARG A 53 -5.65 -2.66 12.64
CA ARG A 53 -5.98 -1.57 13.57
C ARG A 53 -7.46 -1.17 13.53
N GLY A 54 -8.11 -1.32 12.38
CA GLY A 54 -9.51 -0.99 12.18
C GLY A 54 -10.48 -2.04 12.73
N ILE A 55 -10.03 -3.27 12.99
CA ILE A 55 -10.81 -4.26 13.73
C ILE A 55 -10.73 -3.87 15.22
N PRO A 56 -11.81 -3.33 15.83
CA PRO A 56 -11.84 -3.18 17.27
C PRO A 56 -11.69 -4.56 17.87
N ASN A 57 -10.64 -4.72 18.67
CA ASN A 57 -10.42 -5.83 19.59
C ASN A 57 -11.69 -6.05 20.41
N SER A 58 -12.56 -6.92 19.91
CA SER A 58 -13.68 -7.51 20.63
C SER A 58 -13.14 -8.64 21.49
N HIS A 59 -12.49 -8.25 22.58
CA HIS A 59 -12.24 -9.09 23.75
C HIS A 59 -12.53 -8.28 24.99
#